data_AF-K2A7D4-F1
#
_entry.id   AF-K2A7D4-F1
#
_cell.length_a   1.000
_cell.length_b   1.000
_cell.length_c   1.000
_cell.angle_alpha   90.00
_cell.angle_beta   90.00
_cell.angle_gamma   90.00
#
_symmetry.space_group_name_H-M   'P 1'
#
loop_
_entity.id
_entity.type
_entity.pdbx_description
1 polymer ?
#
loop_
_entity_poly.entity_id
_entity_poly.type
_entity_poly.pdbx_seq_one_letter_code
_entity_poly.pdbx_strand_id
1 'polypeptide(L)'
;MDATVWAPSVDLKFKNDTDKHILVQAVVDRTTSKLEIDIYGTNDARRVEISDPVISNQKPPPEDKYEEDPTLAKGTVKQVDFAASGATSVFTRKVFKANELIIDDTFKSVYRPWQAVYLVGTGG
;
A
#
# COMPACT_ATOMS: atom_id res chain seq x y z
N MET A 1 6.41 -3.19 6.46
CA MET A 1 5.89 -3.82 5.23
C MET A 1 4.90 -2.86 4.59
N ASP A 2 4.86 -2.80 3.25
CA ASP A 2 4.03 -1.86 2.49
C ASP A 2 2.54 -2.10 2.81
N ALA A 3 1.81 -1.01 3.08
CA ALA A 3 0.38 -1.02 3.28
C ALA A 3 -0.26 -0.36 2.06
N THR A 4 -1.00 -1.14 1.28
CA THR A 4 -1.73 -0.63 0.12
C THR A 4 -2.92 0.22 0.56
N VAL A 5 -2.95 1.49 0.17
CA VAL A 5 -4.11 2.39 0.34
C VAL A 5 -4.56 2.94 -1.03
N TRP A 6 -5.73 2.43 -1.46
CA TRP A 6 -6.76 2.78 -2.46
C TRP A 6 -6.53 3.67 -3.74
N ALA A 7 -7.12 3.14 -4.84
CA ALA A 7 -7.56 3.65 -6.18
C ALA A 7 -6.55 4.19 -7.23
N PRO A 8 -6.74 3.88 -8.55
CA PRO A 8 -7.87 3.14 -9.17
C PRO A 8 -7.62 1.66 -9.49
N SER A 9 -6.42 1.10 -9.28
CA SER A 9 -6.22 -0.34 -9.43
C SER A 9 -5.01 -0.83 -8.66
N VAL A 10 -5.18 -1.92 -7.90
CA VAL A 10 -4.08 -2.74 -7.41
C VAL A 10 -4.42 -4.18 -7.76
N ASP A 11 -3.63 -4.76 -8.64
CA ASP A 11 -3.63 -6.19 -8.89
C ASP A 11 -2.58 -6.81 -7.97
N LEU A 12 -2.98 -7.62 -7.00
CA LEU A 12 -2.06 -8.56 -6.38
C LEU A 12 -1.65 -9.58 -7.46
N LYS A 13 -0.41 -9.47 -7.95
CA LYS A 13 0.17 -10.42 -8.91
C LYS A 13 1.25 -11.22 -8.21
N PHE A 14 1.18 -12.53 -8.34
CA PHE A 14 2.24 -13.42 -7.90
C PHE A 14 2.43 -14.53 -8.93
N LYS A 15 3.65 -15.10 -8.96
CA LYS A 15 3.98 -16.26 -9.76
C LYS A 15 4.20 -17.43 -8.81
N ASN A 16 3.53 -18.56 -9.06
CA ASN A 16 3.93 -19.81 -8.44
C ASN A 16 5.24 -20.26 -9.11
N ASP A 17 6.35 -20.09 -8.41
CA ASP A 17 7.70 -20.45 -8.84
C ASP A 17 8.07 -21.89 -8.44
N THR A 18 7.09 -22.71 -8.06
CA THR A 18 7.26 -24.11 -7.64
C THR A 18 6.63 -25.05 -8.66
N ASP A 19 7.13 -26.29 -8.71
CA ASP A 19 6.50 -27.38 -9.49
C ASP A 19 5.27 -27.99 -8.78
N LYS A 20 4.80 -27.37 -7.70
CA LYS A 20 3.70 -27.86 -6.85
C LYS A 20 2.47 -26.98 -6.98
N HIS A 21 1.30 -27.55 -6.71
CA HIS A 21 0.07 -26.78 -6.68
C HIS A 21 0.02 -25.86 -5.45
N ILE A 22 -0.70 -24.76 -5.62
CA ILE A 22 -1.11 -23.86 -4.55
C ILE A 22 -2.61 -24.04 -4.31
N LEU A 23 -3.04 -23.90 -3.07
CA LEU A 23 -4.45 -23.78 -2.70
C LEU A 23 -4.74 -22.31 -2.44
N VAL A 24 -5.77 -21.78 -3.11
CA VAL A 24 -6.31 -20.45 -2.84
C VAL A 24 -7.69 -20.64 -2.23
N GLN A 25 -7.90 -20.13 -1.02
CA GLN A 25 -9.15 -20.25 -0.28
C GLN A 25 -9.69 -18.86 0.07
N ALA A 26 -10.97 -18.65 -0.18
CA ALA A 26 -11.64 -17.40 0.15
C ALA A 26 -12.55 -17.59 1.38
N VAL A 27 -12.45 -16.67 2.34
CA VAL A 27 -13.33 -16.57 3.49
C VAL A 27 -14.06 -15.23 3.42
N VAL A 28 -15.39 -15.28 3.43
CA VAL A 28 -16.25 -14.10 3.33
C VAL A 28 -17.04 -13.92 4.61
N ASP A 29 -16.81 -12.83 5.32
CA ASP A 29 -17.61 -12.40 6.45
C ASP A 29 -18.46 -11.18 6.05
N ARG A 30 -19.75 -11.43 5.84
CA ARG A 30 -20.71 -10.39 5.45
C ARG A 30 -21.10 -9.47 6.61
N THR A 31 -20.90 -9.89 7.86
CA THR A 31 -21.25 -9.07 9.02
C THR A 31 -20.26 -7.94 9.22
N THR A 32 -18.98 -8.22 8.94
CA THR A 32 -17.88 -7.23 9.03
C THR A 32 -17.50 -6.66 7.66
N SER A 33 -18.19 -7.06 6.58
CA SER A 33 -17.83 -6.73 5.19
C SER A 33 -16.36 -7.06 4.86
N LYS A 34 -15.86 -8.20 5.36
CA LYS A 34 -14.48 -8.65 5.20
C LYS A 34 -14.39 -9.78 4.17
N LEU A 35 -13.44 -9.66 3.24
CA LEU A 35 -12.97 -10.73 2.37
C LEU A 35 -11.52 -11.07 2.77
N GLU A 36 -11.27 -12.34 3.04
CA GLU A 36 -9.94 -12.88 3.31
C GLU A 36 -9.60 -13.94 2.26
N ILE A 37 -8.38 -13.86 1.73
CA ILE A 37 -7.86 -14.81 0.73
C ILE A 37 -6.63 -15.46 1.33
N ASP A 38 -6.74 -16.73 1.69
CA ASP A 38 -5.65 -17.55 2.17
C ASP A 38 -4.97 -18.25 0.99
N ILE A 39 -3.64 -18.21 0.95
CA ILE A 39 -2.83 -18.87 -0.08
C ILE A 39 -1.88 -19.84 0.60
N TYR A 40 -2.05 -21.12 0.32
CA TYR A 40 -1.21 -22.19 0.86
C TYR A 40 -0.36 -22.82 -0.25
N GLY A 41 0.92 -23.04 0.04
CA GLY A 41 1.86 -23.75 -0.82
C GLY A 41 2.29 -25.09 -0.22
N THR A 42 2.73 -26.01 -1.08
CA THR A 42 3.41 -27.23 -0.62
C THR A 42 4.79 -26.85 -0.08
N ASN A 43 5.15 -27.35 1.11
CA ASN A 43 6.48 -27.14 1.67
C ASN A 43 7.55 -27.73 0.74
N ASP A 44 8.44 -26.89 0.22
CA ASP A 44 9.55 -27.26 -0.66
C ASP A 44 10.94 -27.06 -0.01
N ALA A 45 10.96 -26.91 1.32
CA ALA A 45 12.12 -26.67 2.17
C ALA A 45 12.86 -25.34 1.92
N ARG A 46 12.22 -24.36 1.25
CA ARG A 46 12.78 -23.01 1.14
C ARG A 46 12.72 -22.26 2.46
N ARG A 47 13.69 -21.37 2.67
CA ARG A 47 13.75 -20.42 3.78
C ARG A 47 13.74 -19.02 3.22
N VAL A 48 12.86 -18.16 3.73
CA VAL A 48 12.73 -16.77 3.28
C VAL A 48 13.29 -15.85 4.35
N GLU A 49 14.12 -14.91 3.94
CA GLU A 49 14.56 -13.76 4.72
C GLU A 49 14.00 -12.49 4.09
N ILE A 50 13.42 -11.61 4.90
CA ILE A 50 12.94 -10.30 4.47
C ILE A 50 13.70 -9.26 5.30
N SER A 51 14.27 -8.25 4.65
CA SER A 51 14.95 -7.18 5.36
C SER A 51 13.95 -6.22 6.00
N ASP A 52 14.38 -5.49 7.02
CA ASP A 52 13.70 -4.26 7.41
C ASP A 52 13.68 -3.27 6.24
N PRO A 53 12.62 -2.47 6.09
CA PRO A 53 12.55 -1.46 5.07
C PRO A 53 13.48 -0.28 5.41
N VAL A 54 14.30 0.11 4.44
CA VAL A 54 15.05 1.36 4.49
C VAL A 54 14.18 2.49 3.96
N ILE A 55 13.89 3.47 4.82
CA ILE A 55 13.14 4.67 4.45
C ILE A 55 14.12 5.79 4.09
N SER A 56 13.92 6.41 2.93
CA SER A 56 14.75 7.49 2.41
C SER A 56 13.92 8.54 1.69
N ASN A 57 14.53 9.66 1.28
CA ASN A 57 13.88 10.72 0.49
C ASN A 57 12.56 11.22 1.11
N GLN A 58 12.52 11.36 2.45
CA GLN A 58 11.35 11.88 3.12
C GLN A 58 11.14 13.33 2.71
N LYS A 59 9.90 13.67 2.34
CA LYS A 59 9.50 15.01 1.93
C LYS A 59 8.26 15.42 2.72
N PRO A 60 8.26 16.62 3.33
CA PRO A 60 7.06 17.11 3.99
C PRO A 60 5.92 17.28 2.97
N PRO A 61 4.66 17.26 3.43
CA PRO A 61 3.52 17.62 2.58
C PRO A 61 3.67 19.06 2.05
N PRO A 62 3.10 19.39 0.88
CA PRO A 62 2.96 20.77 0.43
C PRO A 62 2.07 21.60 1.38
N GLU A 63 2.11 22.92 1.25
CA GLU A 63 1.19 23.82 1.96
C GLU A 63 -0.27 23.49 1.67
N ASP A 64 -1.20 23.78 2.57
CA ASP A 64 -2.62 23.47 2.42
C ASP A 64 -3.23 24.11 1.16
N LYS A 65 -4.11 23.36 0.47
CA LYS A 65 -4.91 23.87 -0.65
C LYS A 65 -6.26 24.32 -0.16
N TYR A 66 -6.66 25.53 -0.52
CA TYR A 66 -8.01 26.04 -0.32
C TYR A 66 -8.72 26.12 -1.67
N GLU A 67 -9.84 25.43 -1.82
CA GLU A 67 -10.66 25.43 -3.02
C GLU A 67 -12.02 26.03 -2.70
N GLU A 68 -12.48 26.98 -3.50
CA GLU A 68 -13.81 27.55 -3.33
C GLU A 68 -14.88 26.55 -3.78
N ASP A 69 -15.92 26.40 -2.96
CA ASP A 69 -17.06 25.55 -3.25
C ASP A 69 -18.36 26.36 -3.10
N PRO A 70 -19.05 26.69 -4.21
CA PRO A 70 -20.30 27.45 -4.16
C PRO A 70 -21.48 26.65 -3.61
N THR A 71 -21.35 25.33 -3.44
CA THR A 71 -22.38 24.48 -2.84
C THR A 71 -22.36 24.49 -1.31
N LEU A 72 -21.28 24.99 -0.72
CA LEU A 72 -21.14 25.18 0.72
C LEU A 72 -21.52 26.61 1.12
N ALA A 73 -22.22 26.76 2.25
CA ALA A 73 -22.63 28.05 2.78
C ALA A 73 -21.41 28.95 3.08
N LYS A 74 -21.54 30.25 2.79
CA LYS A 74 -20.48 31.23 2.99
C LYS A 74 -19.91 31.18 4.41
N GLY A 75 -18.57 31.05 4.49
CA GLY A 75 -17.84 30.97 5.77
C GLY A 75 -17.64 29.54 6.29
N THR A 76 -18.16 28.52 5.62
CA THR A 76 -17.85 27.12 5.92
C THR A 76 -16.44 26.78 5.44
N VAL A 77 -15.64 26.13 6.29
CA VAL A 77 -14.36 25.51 5.88
C VAL A 77 -14.44 24.03 6.19
N LYS A 78 -14.21 23.18 5.19
CA LYS A 78 -14.31 21.73 5.32
C LYS A 78 -13.07 21.06 4.75
N GLN A 79 -12.32 20.37 5.58
CA GLN A 79 -11.23 19.52 5.11
C GLN A 79 -11.79 18.28 4.40
N VAL A 80 -11.28 18.00 3.20
CA VAL A 80 -11.66 16.83 2.39
C VAL A 80 -10.49 15.92 2.07
N ASP A 81 -9.26 16.39 2.28
CA ASP A 81 -8.05 15.59 2.12
C ASP A 81 -7.00 15.95 3.18
N PHE A 82 -6.17 14.98 3.56
CA PHE A 82 -5.24 15.09 4.67
C PHE A 82 -3.79 15.08 4.19
N ALA A 83 -2.98 15.97 4.77
CA ALA A 83 -1.57 16.06 4.45
C ALA A 83 -0.83 14.78 4.88
N ALA A 84 0.03 14.26 3.99
CA ALA A 84 0.89 13.12 4.27
C ALA A 84 2.29 13.35 3.72
N SER A 85 3.31 13.01 4.50
CA SER A 85 4.70 13.06 4.03
C SER A 85 4.96 12.01 2.96
N GLY A 86 5.71 12.39 1.93
CA GLY A 86 6.23 11.46 0.94
C GLY A 86 7.50 10.78 1.44
N ALA A 87 7.80 9.60 0.90
CA ALA A 87 9.02 8.86 1.21
C ALA A 87 9.32 7.81 0.14
N THR A 88 10.53 7.28 0.12
CA THR A 88 10.89 6.05 -0.60
C THR A 88 11.14 4.95 0.42
N SER A 89 10.47 3.80 0.28
CA SER A 89 10.72 2.60 1.07
C SER A 89 11.35 1.52 0.19
N VAL A 90 12.44 0.92 0.66
CA VAL A 90 13.11 -0.18 -0.03
C VAL A 90 13.34 -1.34 0.93
N PHE A 91 12.97 -2.55 0.55
CA PHE A 91 13.30 -3.77 1.29
C PHE A 91 13.69 -4.89 0.33
N THR A 92 14.37 -5.91 0.83
CA THR A 92 14.77 -7.08 0.03
C THR A 92 14.11 -8.36 0.53
N ARG A 93 13.90 -9.30 -0.39
CA ARG A 93 13.51 -10.69 -0.09
C ARG A 93 14.57 -11.63 -0.63
N LYS A 94 15.17 -12.41 0.25
CA LYS A 94 16.08 -13.50 -0.12
C LYS A 94 15.43 -14.84 0.14
N VAL A 95 15.51 -15.75 -0.82
CA VAL A 95 14.99 -17.11 -0.70
C VAL A 95 16.14 -18.08 -0.85
N PHE A 96 16.28 -18.98 0.13
CA PHE A 96 17.31 -19.98 0.18
C PHE A 96 16.72 -21.39 0.08
N LYS A 97 17.41 -22.29 -0.60
CA LYS A 97 17.08 -23.73 -0.63
C LYS A 97 18.35 -24.53 -0.44
N ALA A 98 18.38 -25.44 0.53
CA ALA A 98 19.59 -26.17 0.92
C ALA A 98 20.83 -25.24 1.15
N ASN A 99 20.60 -24.07 1.77
CA ASN A 99 21.57 -22.99 1.99
C ASN A 99 22.10 -22.26 0.74
N GLU A 100 21.64 -22.62 -0.45
CA GLU A 100 21.90 -21.88 -1.68
C GLU A 100 20.89 -20.74 -1.83
N LEU A 101 21.37 -19.54 -2.17
CA LEU A 101 20.51 -18.40 -2.50
C LEU A 101 19.93 -18.60 -3.90
N ILE A 102 18.60 -18.76 -3.98
CA ILE A 102 17.89 -19.02 -5.24
C ILE A 102 17.11 -17.81 -5.75
N ILE A 103 16.77 -16.84 -4.88
CA ILE A 103 16.09 -15.60 -5.25
C ILE A 103 16.62 -14.45 -4.40
N ASP A 104 16.89 -13.31 -5.02
CA ASP A 104 17.26 -12.05 -4.37
C ASP A 104 16.50 -10.89 -5.02
N ASP A 105 15.34 -10.55 -4.45
CA ASP A 105 14.45 -9.52 -4.96
C ASP A 105 14.59 -8.23 -4.17
N THR A 106 14.53 -7.08 -4.87
CA THR A 106 14.46 -5.75 -4.25
C THR A 106 13.12 -5.11 -4.55
N PHE A 107 12.40 -4.71 -3.51
CA PHE A 107 11.12 -4.03 -3.59
C PHE A 107 11.31 -2.55 -3.27
N LYS A 108 10.78 -1.68 -4.12
CA LYS A 108 10.86 -0.22 -3.96
C LYS A 108 9.49 0.42 -4.15
N SER A 109 9.03 1.11 -3.12
CA SER A 109 7.80 1.91 -3.14
C SER A 109 8.16 3.40 -3.00
N VAL A 110 7.61 4.25 -3.87
CA VAL A 110 7.83 5.71 -3.86
C VAL A 110 6.50 6.40 -3.59
N TYR A 111 6.34 6.95 -2.39
CA TYR A 111 5.18 7.70 -1.95
C TYR A 111 5.40 9.19 -2.22
N ARG A 112 4.48 9.79 -2.97
CA ARG A 112 4.49 11.24 -3.20
C ARG A 112 3.94 11.95 -1.97
N PRO A 113 4.53 13.09 -1.55
CA PRO A 113 3.94 13.90 -0.49
C PRO A 113 2.57 14.38 -0.94
N TRP A 114 1.61 14.33 -0.02
CA TRP A 114 0.21 14.60 -0.26
C TRP A 114 -0.22 15.85 0.48
N GLN A 115 -0.96 16.72 -0.19
CA GLN A 115 -1.38 18.03 0.29
C GLN A 115 -2.74 17.91 1.00
N ALA A 116 -2.95 18.62 2.10
CA ALA A 116 -4.29 18.75 2.67
C ALA A 116 -5.14 19.66 1.78
N VAL A 117 -6.41 19.29 1.57
CA VAL A 117 -7.36 20.08 0.77
C VAL A 117 -8.53 20.50 1.65
N TYR A 118 -8.84 21.79 1.63
CA TYR A 118 -9.95 22.42 2.32
C TYR A 118 -10.88 23.08 1.32
N LEU A 119 -12.17 22.76 1.41
CA LEU A 119 -13.23 23.45 0.68
C LEU A 119 -13.69 24.65 1.49
N VAL A 120 -13.76 25.82 0.85
CA VAL A 120 -14.22 27.08 1.44
C VAL A 120 -15.55 27.46 0.78
N GLY A 121 -16.60 27.54 1.60
CA GLY A 121 -17.94 27.87 1.12
C GLY A 121 -18.05 29.31 0.65
N THR A 122 -18.52 29.48 -0.58
CA THR A 122 -18.81 30.77 -1.20
C THR A 122 -20.29 30.94 -1.56
N GLY A 123 -21.12 29.93 -1.27
CA GLY A 123 -22.56 29.93 -1.53
C GLY A 123 -23.33 30.95 -0.69
N GLY A 124 -24.21 31.71 -1.35
CA GLY A 124 -25.07 32.74 -0.77
C GLY A 124 -26.52 32.33 -0.64
#